data_AF-A0A6B3GKB8-F1
#
_entry.id   AF-A0A6B3GKB8-F1
#
_cell.length_a   1.000
_cell.length_b   1.000
_cell.length_c   1.000
_cell.angle_alpha   90.00
_cell.angle_beta   90.00
_cell.angle_gamma   90.00
#
_symmetry.space_group_name_H-M   'P 1'
#
loop_
_entity.id
_entity.type
_entity.pdbx_description
1 polymer ?
#
loop_
_entity_poly.entity_id
_entity_poly.type
_entity_poly.pdbx_seq_one_letter_code
_entity_poly.pdbx_strand_id
1 'polypeptide(L)'
;MAEIIQRDGTWTFDGDTVRIVPGGKAHPVRQELGEIAVPLEAVAGVSFEPDRKGGRLRLRLRGGACPVLRAADGRLKDGADPYVLTVEKDRTGVAEYFVDEVRNALLIEQVPDTPVDRFLLPGPALPVSGGGGDGTASFDGETVRLTWNWKAEESKTAGGA
;
A
#
# COMPACT_ATOMS: atom_id res chain seq x y z
N MET A 1 3.35 9.12 -19.88
CA MET A 1 3.93 7.99 -19.12
C MET A 1 4.98 8.57 -18.20
N ALA A 2 4.78 8.45 -16.89
CA ALA A 2 5.63 9.02 -15.86
C ALA A 2 6.28 7.92 -15.03
N GLU A 3 7.52 8.15 -14.59
CA GLU A 3 8.27 7.20 -13.76
C GLU A 3 9.12 7.94 -12.74
N ILE A 4 9.18 7.42 -11.52
CA ILE A 4 10.10 7.86 -10.49
C ILE A 4 10.73 6.65 -9.79
N ILE A 5 12.06 6.62 -9.77
CA ILE A 5 12.85 5.54 -9.17
C ILE A 5 13.55 6.11 -7.94
N GLN A 6 13.39 5.43 -6.80
CA GLN A 6 13.98 5.75 -5.52
C GLN A 6 14.56 4.48 -4.87
N ARG A 7 15.34 4.65 -3.81
CA ARG A 7 15.95 3.49 -3.11
C ARG A 7 14.93 2.59 -2.44
N ASP A 8 13.83 3.17 -1.96
CA ASP A 8 12.75 2.46 -1.28
C ASP A 8 11.60 2.07 -2.22
N GLY A 9 11.65 2.43 -3.51
CA GLY A 9 10.68 1.95 -4.49
C GLY A 9 10.71 2.66 -5.83
N THR A 10 10.02 2.05 -6.80
CA THR A 10 9.78 2.61 -8.13
C THR A 10 8.29 2.75 -8.34
N TRP A 11 7.86 3.92 -8.77
CA TRP A 11 6.48 4.17 -9.19
C TRP A 11 6.45 4.48 -10.69
N THR A 12 5.57 3.81 -11.42
CA THR A 12 5.30 4.09 -12.83
C THR A 12 3.83 4.38 -13.05
N PHE A 13 3.54 5.25 -14.02
CA PHE A 13 2.18 5.59 -14.43
C PHE A 13 2.08 5.54 -15.95
N ASP A 14 1.21 4.67 -16.44
CA ASP A 14 0.98 4.42 -17.88
C ASP A 14 -0.20 5.19 -18.46
N GLY A 15 -0.99 5.87 -17.63
CA GLY A 15 -2.24 6.56 -18.01
C GLY A 15 -3.45 6.01 -17.27
N ASP A 16 -3.44 4.71 -16.95
CA ASP A 16 -4.57 4.01 -16.33
C ASP A 16 -4.21 3.39 -14.98
N THR A 17 -2.94 3.08 -14.75
CA THR A 17 -2.48 2.37 -13.56
C THR A 17 -1.22 3.00 -12.99
N VAL A 18 -1.23 3.27 -11.69
CA VAL A 18 -0.01 3.56 -10.92
C VAL A 18 0.54 2.25 -10.39
N ARG A 19 1.68 1.80 -10.92
CA ARG A 19 2.36 0.59 -10.44
C ARG A 19 3.43 0.96 -9.43
N ILE A 20 3.37 0.34 -8.27
CA ILE A 20 4.25 0.57 -7.13
C ILE A 20 5.06 -0.70 -6.89
N VAL A 21 6.37 -0.60 -7.07
CA VAL A 21 7.31 -1.71 -6.83
C VAL A 21 8.18 -1.36 -5.61
N PRO A 22 8.20 -2.18 -4.54
CA PRO A 22 9.08 -1.93 -3.40
C PRO A 22 10.55 -2.07 -3.81
N GLY A 23 11.39 -1.12 -3.38
CA GLY A 23 12.83 -1.15 -3.60
C GLY A 23 13.54 -1.93 -2.50
N GLY A 24 14.83 -2.25 -2.66
CA GLY A 24 15.57 -3.03 -1.66
C GLY A 24 15.70 -2.39 -0.27
N LYS A 25 15.41 -1.09 -0.13
CA LYS A 25 15.39 -0.37 1.15
C LYS A 25 13.97 -0.16 1.70
N ALA A 26 12.92 -0.70 1.07
CA ALA A 26 11.55 -0.56 1.55
C ALA A 26 11.33 -1.29 2.87
N HIS A 27 10.36 -0.81 3.65
CA HIS A 27 9.97 -1.43 4.92
C HIS A 27 9.49 -2.89 4.71
N PRO A 28 9.72 -3.82 5.66
CA PRO A 28 9.35 -5.23 5.50
C PRO A 28 7.90 -5.47 5.08
N VAL A 29 6.94 -4.70 5.60
CA VAL A 29 5.53 -4.77 5.17
C VAL A 29 5.36 -4.51 3.67
N ARG A 30 6.09 -3.53 3.12
CA ARG A 30 6.04 -3.20 1.69
C ARG A 30 6.70 -4.30 0.85
N GLN A 31 7.75 -4.94 1.36
CA GLN A 31 8.35 -6.12 0.71
C GLN A 31 7.36 -7.27 0.64
N GLU A 32 6.66 -7.55 1.75
CA GLU A 32 5.67 -8.64 1.83
C GLU A 32 4.45 -8.40 0.94
N LEU A 33 3.98 -7.15 0.86
CA LEU A 33 2.90 -6.77 -0.07
C LEU A 33 3.32 -6.87 -1.54
N GLY A 34 4.63 -6.81 -1.81
CA GLY A 34 5.17 -6.89 -3.16
C GLY A 34 4.71 -5.74 -4.06
N GLU A 35 4.63 -6.04 -5.35
CA GLU A 35 4.18 -5.10 -6.36
C GLU A 35 2.67 -4.84 -6.27
N ILE A 36 2.28 -3.57 -6.34
CA ILE A 36 0.88 -3.15 -6.31
C ILE A 36 0.56 -2.37 -7.58
N ALA A 37 -0.40 -2.87 -8.35
CA ALA A 37 -1.03 -2.13 -9.44
C ALA A 37 -2.28 -1.40 -8.91
N VAL A 38 -2.21 -0.06 -8.86
CA VAL A 38 -3.32 0.79 -8.42
C VAL A 38 -4.03 1.32 -9.66
N PRO A 39 -5.24 0.85 -9.97
CA PRO A 39 -5.98 1.38 -11.11
C PRO A 39 -6.45 2.82 -10.81
N LEU A 40 -6.52 3.67 -11.83
CA LEU A 40 -6.84 5.09 -11.70
C LEU A 40 -8.19 5.30 -10.98
N GLU A 41 -9.17 4.43 -11.24
CA GLU A 41 -10.48 4.41 -10.57
C GLU A 41 -10.42 4.24 -9.05
N ALA A 42 -9.31 3.74 -8.50
CA ALA A 42 -9.10 3.61 -7.06
C ALA A 42 -8.42 4.84 -6.44
N VAL A 43 -7.92 5.77 -7.26
CA VAL A 43 -7.16 6.93 -6.81
C VAL A 43 -8.11 8.10 -6.53
N ALA A 44 -8.04 8.65 -5.32
CA ALA A 44 -8.74 9.88 -4.93
C ALA A 44 -7.85 11.13 -5.04
N GLY A 45 -6.56 10.96 -5.30
CA GLY A 45 -5.64 12.06 -5.57
C GLY A 45 -4.19 11.67 -5.36
N VAL A 46 -3.31 12.59 -5.72
CA VAL A 46 -1.86 12.47 -5.54
C VAL A 46 -1.27 13.81 -5.14
N SER A 47 -0.21 13.80 -4.33
CA SER A 47 0.48 15.01 -3.88
C SER A 47 1.96 14.77 -3.66
N PHE A 48 2.76 15.79 -3.96
CA PHE A 48 4.15 15.87 -3.53
C PHE A 48 4.28 16.88 -2.39
N GLU A 49 4.84 16.43 -1.27
CA GLU A 49 5.11 17.20 -0.06
C GLU A 49 6.62 17.50 0.03
N PRO A 50 7.08 18.68 -0.40
CA PRO A 50 8.50 19.02 -0.35
C PRO A 50 9.00 19.21 1.09
N ASP A 51 10.27 18.87 1.33
CA ASP A 51 10.99 19.06 2.58
C ASP A 51 12.47 19.43 2.31
N ARG A 52 13.22 19.84 3.33
CA ARG A 52 14.61 20.29 3.23
C ARG A 52 15.54 19.28 2.54
N LYS A 53 15.27 17.98 2.68
CA LYS A 53 16.08 16.87 2.12
C LYS A 53 15.49 16.24 0.85
N GLY A 54 14.42 16.82 0.29
CA GLY A 54 13.69 16.26 -0.85
C GLY A 54 12.19 16.36 -0.63
N GLY A 55 11.53 15.25 -0.33
CA GLY A 55 10.11 15.29 0.05
C GLY A 55 9.47 13.90 0.10
N ARG A 56 8.14 13.87 0.05
CA ARG A 56 7.33 12.66 -0.03
C ARG A 56 6.30 12.76 -1.15
N LEU A 57 6.23 11.74 -1.99
CA LEU A 57 5.14 11.56 -2.94
C LEU A 57 4.09 10.65 -2.30
N ARG A 58 2.84 11.09 -2.26
CA ARG A 58 1.73 10.39 -1.60
C ARG A 58 0.59 10.16 -2.58
N LEU A 59 0.16 8.91 -2.68
CA LEU A 59 -1.03 8.50 -3.43
C LEU A 59 -2.18 8.28 -2.45
N ARG A 60 -3.28 9.00 -2.61
CA ARG A 60 -4.46 8.85 -1.77
C ARG A 60 -5.47 7.98 -2.50
N LEU A 61 -5.85 6.87 -1.88
CA LEU A 61 -6.91 6.00 -2.42
C LEU A 61 -8.29 6.48 -2.01
N ARG A 62 -9.29 6.13 -2.83
CA ARG A 62 -10.71 6.31 -2.48
C ARG A 62 -11.05 5.44 -1.27
N GLY A 63 -11.89 5.99 -0.38
CA GLY A 63 -12.32 5.28 0.83
C GLY A 63 -12.97 3.94 0.47
N GLY A 64 -12.51 2.86 1.10
CA GLY A 64 -13.02 1.50 0.84
C GLY A 64 -12.33 0.73 -0.29
N ALA A 65 -11.48 1.37 -1.11
CA ALA A 65 -10.89 0.73 -2.29
C ALA A 65 -9.82 -0.32 -1.96
N CYS A 66 -9.09 -0.17 -0.85
CA CYS A 66 -7.96 -1.04 -0.49
C CYS A 66 -8.24 -1.88 0.76
N PRO A 67 -8.17 -3.23 0.65
CA PRO A 67 -8.36 -4.12 1.80
C PRO A 67 -7.25 -3.99 2.84
N VAL A 68 -6.00 -3.75 2.42
CA VAL A 68 -4.85 -3.60 3.33
C VAL A 68 -4.98 -2.34 4.18
N LEU A 69 -5.32 -1.20 3.59
CA LEU A 69 -5.55 0.03 4.36
C LEU A 69 -6.75 -0.10 5.29
N ARG A 70 -7.81 -0.81 4.84
CA ARG A 70 -8.97 -1.10 5.69
C ARG A 70 -8.60 -1.94 6.91
N ALA A 71 -7.78 -2.96 6.72
CA ALA A 71 -7.31 -3.81 7.83
C ALA A 71 -6.35 -3.06 8.76
N ALA A 72 -5.51 -2.18 8.21
CA ALA A 72 -4.59 -1.36 9.00
C ALA A 72 -5.32 -0.29 9.83
N ASP A 73 -6.48 0.19 9.38
CA ASP A 73 -7.35 1.13 10.11
C ASP A 73 -6.57 2.34 10.65
N GLY A 74 -5.78 2.95 9.76
CA GLY A 74 -4.97 4.14 10.06
C GLY A 74 -3.72 3.89 10.92
N ARG A 75 -3.40 2.64 11.29
CA ARG A 75 -2.26 2.31 12.16
C ARG A 75 -0.95 2.05 11.41
N LEU A 76 -0.97 2.08 10.08
CA LEU A 76 0.24 2.01 9.25
C LEU A 76 1.09 3.26 9.47
N LYS A 77 2.35 3.06 9.88
CA LYS A 77 3.34 4.15 9.94
C LYS A 77 3.74 4.55 8.53
N ASP A 78 4.13 5.81 8.32
CA ASP A 78 4.49 6.33 6.99
C ASP A 78 5.53 5.47 6.25
N GLY A 79 6.57 4.97 6.93
CA GLY A 79 7.59 4.11 6.28
C GLY A 79 7.04 2.75 5.81
N ALA A 80 5.96 2.27 6.41
CA ALA A 80 5.29 1.03 6.07
C ALA A 80 4.14 1.21 5.08
N ASP A 81 3.67 2.44 4.86
CA ASP A 81 2.60 2.76 3.91
C ASP A 81 3.10 2.58 2.47
N PRO A 82 2.54 1.63 1.68
CA PRO A 82 2.97 1.41 0.31
C PRO A 82 2.65 2.59 -0.62
N TYR A 83 1.72 3.47 -0.23
CA TYR A 83 1.28 4.62 -1.01
C TYR A 83 2.03 5.91 -0.66
N VAL A 84 3.19 5.78 -0.03
CA VAL A 84 4.15 6.86 0.22
C VAL A 84 5.52 6.47 -0.33
N LEU A 85 6.10 7.36 -1.12
CA LEU A 85 7.46 7.22 -1.64
C LEU A 85 8.33 8.37 -1.13
N THR A 86 9.49 8.05 -0.59
CA THR A 86 10.49 9.06 -0.22
C THR A 86 11.15 9.59 -1.48
N VAL A 87 11.21 10.91 -1.65
CA VAL A 87 11.79 11.54 -2.84
C VAL A 87 13.09 12.23 -2.47
N GLU A 88 14.20 11.81 -3.10
CA GLU A 88 15.49 12.50 -2.98
C GLU A 88 15.46 13.91 -3.62
N LYS A 89 16.29 14.82 -3.11
CA LYS A 89 16.28 16.26 -3.49
C LYS A 89 16.47 16.52 -4.99
N ASP A 90 17.24 15.70 -5.68
CA ASP A 90 17.48 15.79 -7.12
C ASP A 90 16.32 15.24 -7.97
N ARG A 91 15.32 14.62 -7.33
CA ARG A 91 14.14 14.01 -7.97
C ARG A 91 12.83 14.75 -7.73
N THR A 92 12.86 15.92 -7.09
CA THR A 92 11.64 16.70 -6.81
C THR A 92 10.87 17.08 -8.07
N GLY A 93 11.56 17.53 -9.12
CA GLY A 93 10.92 17.86 -10.40
C GLY A 93 10.28 16.65 -11.09
N VAL A 94 10.85 15.45 -10.91
CA VAL A 94 10.25 14.20 -11.41
C VAL A 94 8.99 13.86 -10.62
N ALA A 95 8.99 14.08 -9.30
CA ALA A 95 7.83 13.87 -8.45
C ALA A 95 6.70 14.86 -8.76
N GLU A 96 7.02 16.13 -9.01
CA GLU A 96 6.06 17.15 -9.46
C GLU A 96 5.43 16.76 -10.80
N TYR A 97 6.25 16.37 -11.78
CA TYR A 97 5.75 15.88 -13.07
C TYR A 97 4.84 14.64 -12.91
N PHE A 98 5.23 13.68 -12.06
CA PHE A 98 4.41 12.50 -11.78
C PHE A 98 3.05 12.87 -11.18
N VAL A 99 3.02 13.82 -10.24
CA VAL A 99 1.78 14.35 -9.66
C VAL A 99 0.88 14.96 -10.73
N ASP A 100 1.44 15.77 -11.61
CA ASP A 100 0.69 16.46 -12.65
C ASP A 100 0.10 15.48 -13.67
N GLU A 101 0.85 14.47 -14.09
CA GLU A 101 0.36 13.43 -15.03
C GLU A 101 -0.82 12.65 -14.45
N VAL A 102 -0.72 12.20 -13.19
CA VAL A 102 -1.82 11.45 -12.55
C VAL A 102 -3.04 12.37 -12.30
N ARG A 103 -2.83 13.62 -11.88
CA ARG A 103 -3.93 14.59 -11.71
C ARG A 103 -4.64 14.89 -13.02
N ASN A 104 -3.88 15.04 -14.11
CA ASN A 104 -4.45 15.27 -15.43
C ASN A 104 -5.28 14.07 -15.88
N ALA A 105 -4.79 12.84 -15.68
CA ALA A 105 -5.55 11.64 -16.00
C ALA A 105 -6.85 11.53 -15.18
N LEU A 106 -6.80 11.79 -13.87
CA LEU A 106 -8.00 11.83 -13.02
C LEU A 106 -9.06 12.83 -13.53
N LEU A 107 -8.61 13.99 -14.03
CA LEU A 107 -9.48 15.02 -14.59
C LEU A 107 -10.11 14.59 -15.92
N ILE A 108 -9.29 14.03 -16.82
CA ILE A 108 -9.73 13.57 -18.15
C ILE A 108 -10.76 12.44 -18.01
N GLU A 109 -10.44 11.44 -17.18
CA GLU A 109 -11.29 10.28 -16.94
C GLU A 109 -12.45 10.58 -15.97
N GLN A 110 -12.52 11.80 -15.42
CA GLN A 110 -13.55 12.24 -14.48
C GLN A 110 -13.74 11.28 -13.30
N VAL A 111 -12.63 10.76 -12.76
CA VAL A 111 -12.67 9.81 -11.65
C VAL A 111 -13.20 10.51 -10.39
N PRO A 112 -14.28 10.01 -9.77
CA PRO A 112 -14.81 10.61 -8.54
C PRO A 112 -13.84 10.44 -7.37
N ASP A 113 -13.76 11.44 -6.50
CA ASP A 113 -12.99 11.34 -5.25
C ASP A 113 -13.78 10.74 -4.08
N THR A 114 -15.04 10.37 -4.32
CA THR A 114 -15.95 9.80 -3.33
C THR A 114 -15.57 8.36 -2.98
N PRO A 115 -15.95 7.86 -1.79
CA PRO A 115 -15.77 6.46 -1.41
C PRO A 115 -16.38 5.46 -2.40
N VAL A 116 -15.91 4.23 -2.33
CA VAL A 116 -16.42 3.06 -3.08
C VAL A 116 -17.01 2.03 -2.12
N ASP A 117 -17.93 1.22 -2.62
CA ASP A 117 -18.64 0.17 -1.88
C ASP A 117 -17.96 -1.21 -1.95
N ARG A 118 -16.96 -1.36 -2.82
CA ARG A 118 -16.18 -2.58 -3.01
C ARG A 118 -14.68 -2.30 -3.07
N PHE A 119 -13.88 -3.34 -2.81
CA PHE A 119 -12.44 -3.27 -3.04
C PHE A 119 -12.15 -3.18 -4.55
N LEU A 120 -11.25 -2.26 -4.91
CA LEU A 120 -10.73 -2.10 -6.27
C LEU A 120 -9.28 -2.57 -6.38
N LEU A 121 -8.62 -2.83 -5.26
CA LEU A 121 -7.31 -3.47 -5.21
C LEU A 121 -7.42 -4.91 -4.71
N PRO A 122 -6.55 -5.81 -5.18
CA PRO A 122 -6.49 -7.16 -4.66
C PRO A 122 -6.04 -7.15 -3.18
N GLY A 123 -6.42 -8.20 -2.46
CA GLY A 123 -5.78 -8.53 -1.19
C GLY A 123 -4.35 -9.01 -1.39
N PRO A 124 -3.57 -9.16 -0.30
CA PRO A 124 -2.26 -9.79 -0.37
C PRO A 124 -2.36 -11.20 -0.97
N ALA A 125 -1.28 -11.65 -1.62
CA ALA A 125 -1.19 -13.00 -2.14
C ALA A 125 -1.33 -14.02 -1.00
N LEU A 126 -2.07 -15.09 -1.25
CA LEU A 126 -2.31 -16.15 -0.29
C LEU A 126 -1.32 -17.30 -0.48
N PRO A 127 -1.00 -18.06 0.58
CA PRO A 127 -1.47 -17.87 1.95
C PRO A 127 -0.75 -16.71 2.66
N VAL A 128 -1.45 -16.03 3.58
CA VAL A 128 -0.84 -15.03 4.48
C VAL A 128 -0.66 -15.61 5.87
N SER A 129 0.38 -15.19 6.58
CA SER A 129 0.59 -15.56 7.98
C SER A 129 1.18 -14.43 8.80
N GLY A 130 0.84 -14.39 10.09
CA GLY A 130 1.31 -13.40 11.05
C GLY A 130 1.60 -14.06 12.40
N GLY A 131 2.83 -13.93 12.87
CA GLY A 131 3.28 -14.43 14.17
C GLY A 131 3.15 -13.38 15.27
N GLY A 132 2.65 -13.79 16.43
CA GLY A 132 2.71 -13.07 17.69
C GLY A 132 3.49 -13.86 18.75
N GLY A 133 3.64 -13.27 19.95
CA GLY A 133 4.39 -13.91 21.05
C GLY A 133 3.90 -15.31 21.43
N ASP A 134 2.60 -15.56 21.24
CA ASP A 134 1.92 -16.77 21.73
C ASP A 134 1.53 -17.75 20.61
N GLY A 135 1.78 -17.41 19.34
CA GLY A 135 1.36 -18.26 18.22
C GLY A 135 1.34 -17.55 16.88
N THR A 136 0.90 -18.26 15.86
CA THR A 136 0.82 -17.79 14.47
C THR A 136 -0.61 -17.92 13.96
N ALA A 137 -1.15 -16.88 13.36
CA ALA A 137 -2.37 -16.94 12.56
C ALA A 137 -1.99 -17.07 11.08
N SER A 138 -2.66 -17.94 10.34
CA SER A 138 -2.52 -18.03 8.89
C SER A 138 -3.89 -18.11 8.21
N PHE A 139 -3.98 -17.61 6.99
CA PHE A 139 -5.17 -17.69 6.16
C PHE A 139 -4.76 -18.08 4.74
N ASP A 140 -5.38 -19.13 4.20
CA ASP A 140 -5.08 -19.67 2.87
C ASP A 140 -6.10 -19.25 1.78
N GLY A 141 -7.12 -18.47 2.16
CA GLY A 141 -8.23 -18.09 1.27
C GLY A 141 -9.55 -18.74 1.66
N GLU A 142 -9.50 -19.83 2.42
CA GLU A 142 -10.68 -20.59 2.84
C GLU A 142 -10.71 -20.75 4.36
N THR A 143 -9.58 -21.10 4.97
CA THR A 143 -9.47 -21.46 6.38
C THR A 143 -8.54 -20.52 7.13
N VAL A 144 -9.01 -20.00 8.26
CA VAL A 144 -8.15 -19.34 9.25
C VAL A 144 -7.62 -20.41 10.20
N ARG A 145 -6.29 -20.54 10.30
CA ARG A 145 -5.61 -21.46 11.22
C ARG A 145 -4.86 -20.68 12.29
N LEU A 146 -5.10 -21.01 13.55
CA LEU A 146 -4.37 -20.47 14.70
C LEU A 146 -3.49 -21.56 15.28
N THR A 147 -2.18 -21.38 15.19
CA THR A 147 -1.18 -22.30 15.75
C THR A 147 -0.58 -21.67 17.00
N TRP A 148 -0.97 -22.17 18.16
CA TRP A 148 -0.47 -21.70 19.45
C TRP A 148 0.89 -22.31 19.78
N ASN A 149 1.78 -21.52 20.38
CA ASN A 149 3.05 -22.01 20.91
C ASN A 149 2.94 -22.29 22.42
N TRP A 150 4.01 -22.81 23.01
CA TRP A 150 4.06 -23.21 24.42
C TRP A 150 3.82 -22.06 25.43
N LYS A 151 3.83 -20.80 24.98
CA LYS A 151 3.56 -19.61 25.82
C LYS A 151 2.08 -19.22 25.85
N ALA A 152 1.22 -19.86 25.05
CA ALA A 152 -0.20 -19.55 25.04
C ALA A 152 -0.88 -20.02 26.34
N GLU A 153 -1.61 -19.13 27.01
CA GLU A 153 -2.47 -19.49 28.14
C GLU A 153 -3.59 -20.45 27.69
N GLU A 154 -3.98 -21.39 28.57
CA GLU A 154 -5.00 -22.43 28.28
C GLU A 154 -6.34 -21.88 27.79
N SER A 155 -6.67 -20.63 28.15
CA SER A 155 -7.89 -19.95 27.70
C SER A 155 -7.90 -19.64 26.18
N LYS A 156 -6.73 -19.55 25.54
CA LYS A 156 -6.57 -19.26 24.10
C LYS A 156 -6.63 -20.53 23.24
N THR A 157 -6.23 -21.68 23.77
CA THR A 157 -6.24 -22.97 23.06
C THR A 157 -7.64 -23.55 22.89
N ALA A 158 -8.60 -23.19 23.76
CA ALA A 158 -9.97 -23.71 23.70
C ALA A 158 -10.81 -23.20 22.50
N GLY A 159 -10.41 -22.11 21.84
CA GLY A 159 -11.13 -21.51 20.70
C GLY A 159 -10.54 -21.80 19.31
N GLY A 160 -9.50 -22.64 19.22
CA GLY A 160 -8.73 -22.87 17.99
C GLY A 160 -8.97 -24.21 17.28
N ALA A 161 -10.06 -24.92 17.60
CA ALA A 161 -10.45 -26.19 16.96
C ALA A 161 -11.50 -25.96 15.88
#